data_AF-A0A8J4E8Z5-F1
#
_entry.id   AF-A0A8J4E8Z5-F1
#
_cell.length_a   1.000
_cell.length_b   1.000
_cell.length_c   1.000
_cell.angle_alpha   90.00
_cell.angle_beta   90.00
_cell.angle_gamma   90.00
#
_symmetry.space_group_name_H-M   'P 1'
#
loop_
_entity.id
_entity.type
_entity.pdbx_description
1 polymer ?
#
loop_
_entity_poly.entity_id
_entity_poly.type
_entity_poly.pdbx_seq_one_letter_code
_entity_poly.pdbx_strand_id
1 'polypeptide(L)'
;MRTALLAVVVVLLELLVIWGREAVLRYRGRRPTWEVASYTDRDRTLVLLRLVDRAGTVVDEHLVAAVPGDAYDRQRHLLQAHLEAEGRAMRMNGAR
;
A
#
# COMPACT_ATOMS: atom_id res chain seq x y z
N MET A 1 14.42 -31.28 -30.88
CA MET A 1 14.34 -30.88 -29.45
C MET A 1 14.91 -29.48 -29.19
N ARG A 2 16.14 -29.15 -29.61
CA ARG A 2 16.74 -27.81 -29.39
C ARG A 2 15.92 -26.63 -29.93
N THR A 3 15.33 -26.76 -31.11
CA THR A 3 14.52 -25.70 -31.75
C THR A 3 13.20 -25.46 -31.01
N ALA A 4 12.56 -26.52 -30.52
CA ALA A 4 11.34 -26.41 -29.72
C ALA A 4 11.61 -25.73 -28.36
N LEU A 5 12.75 -26.03 -27.73
CA LEU A 5 13.15 -25.39 -26.48
C LEU A 5 13.36 -23.88 -26.66
N LEU A 6 14.02 -23.47 -27.75
CA LEU A 6 14.24 -22.05 -28.07
C LEU A 6 12.91 -21.33 -28.31
N ALA A 7 11.97 -21.94 -29.03
CA ALA A 7 10.65 -21.35 -29.27
C ALA A 7 9.88 -21.11 -27.95
N VAL A 8 9.93 -22.08 -27.03
CA VAL A 8 9.27 -21.95 -25.71
C VAL A 8 9.91 -20.83 -24.88
N VAL A 9 11.24 -20.72 -24.88
CA VAL A 9 11.95 -19.66 -24.17
C VAL A 9 11.62 -18.28 -24.73
N VAL A 10 11.54 -18.14 -26.06
CA VAL A 10 11.18 -16.87 -26.72
C VAL A 10 9.75 -16.48 -26.37
N VAL A 11 8.79 -17.40 -26.42
CA VAL A 11 7.39 -17.13 -26.06
C VAL A 11 7.26 -16.75 -24.58
N LEU A 12 8.01 -17.40 -23.68
CA LEU A 12 8.04 -17.03 -22.26
C LEU A 12 8.61 -15.62 -22.03
N LEU A 13 9.67 -15.25 -22.76
CA LEU A 13 10.25 -13.91 -22.68
C LEU A 13 9.29 -12.84 -23.17
N GLU A 14 8.58 -13.08 -24.28
CA GLU A 14 7.58 -12.15 -24.79
C GLU A 14 6.42 -11.96 -23.81
N LEU A 15 5.91 -13.06 -23.23
CA LEU A 15 4.91 -12.99 -22.18
C LEU A 15 5.42 -12.16 -21.00
N LEU A 16 6.64 -12.40 -20.52
CA LEU A 16 7.21 -11.68 -19.38
C LEU A 16 7.36 -10.17 -19.66
N VAL A 17 7.69 -9.79 -20.90
CA VAL A 17 7.73 -8.38 -21.34
C VAL A 17 6.32 -7.78 -21.39
N ILE A 18 5.31 -8.51 -21.86
CA ILE A 18 3.92 -8.05 -21.91
C ILE A 18 3.38 -7.82 -20.50
N TRP A 19 3.54 -8.79 -19.59
CA TRP A 19 3.15 -8.68 -18.19
C TRP A 19 3.90 -7.55 -17.46
N GLY A 20 5.21 -7.42 -17.70
CA GLY A 20 6.03 -6.34 -17.13
C GLY A 20 5.63 -4.95 -17.64
N ARG A 21 5.31 -4.84 -18.94
CA ARG A 21 4.87 -3.57 -19.54
C ARG A 21 3.47 -3.18 -19.07
N GLU A 22 2.57 -4.14 -18.88
CA GLU A 22 1.23 -3.87 -18.36
C GLU A 22 1.24 -3.51 -16.88
N ALA A 23 2.13 -4.12 -16.08
CA ALA A 23 2.47 -3.62 -14.76
C ALA A 23 2.98 -2.17 -14.87
N VAL A 24 4.04 -1.89 -15.61
CA VAL A 24 4.60 -0.53 -15.73
C VAL A 24 3.57 0.51 -16.22
N LEU A 25 2.65 0.14 -17.13
CA LEU A 25 1.61 1.03 -17.64
C LEU A 25 0.50 1.31 -16.61
N ARG A 26 0.08 0.32 -15.81
CA ARG A 26 -0.80 0.57 -14.64
C ARG A 26 -0.12 1.46 -13.60
N TYR A 27 1.21 1.47 -13.54
CA TYR A 27 2.00 2.19 -12.53
C TYR A 27 2.34 3.65 -12.94
N ARG A 28 2.29 3.99 -14.23
CA ARG A 28 2.66 5.33 -14.73
C ARG A 28 1.63 6.45 -14.50
N GLY A 29 0.41 6.11 -14.07
CA GLY A 29 -0.70 7.09 -13.94
C GLY A 29 -1.10 7.51 -12.52
N ARG A 30 -0.74 6.78 -11.47
CA ARG A 30 -1.25 7.06 -10.11
C ARG A 30 -0.46 8.18 -9.44
N ARG A 31 -1.12 9.22 -8.90
CA ARG A 31 -0.45 10.24 -8.07
C ARG A 31 -0.11 9.65 -6.68
N PRO A 32 0.84 10.24 -5.94
CA PRO A 32 1.04 9.87 -4.54
C PRO A 32 -0.29 9.95 -3.79
N THR A 33 -0.64 8.88 -3.10
CA THR A 33 -1.95 8.67 -2.47
C THR A 33 -1.76 8.41 -0.98
N TRP A 34 -2.60 9.03 -0.17
CA TRP A 34 -2.64 8.78 1.26
C TRP A 34 -3.40 7.48 1.53
N GLU A 35 -2.75 6.55 2.23
CA GLU A 35 -3.27 5.23 2.61
C GLU A 35 -3.18 5.03 4.12
N VAL A 36 -4.11 4.25 4.69
CA VAL A 36 -4.12 3.91 6.11
C VAL A 36 -3.32 2.62 6.31
N ALA A 37 -2.51 2.59 7.36
CA ALA A 37 -1.76 1.40 7.73
C ALA A 37 -1.73 1.19 9.25
N SER A 38 -1.61 -0.07 9.70
CA SER A 38 -1.53 -0.41 11.11
C SER A 38 -0.30 -1.26 11.47
N TYR A 39 0.48 -0.68 12.39
CA TYR A 39 1.64 -1.16 13.13
C TYR A 39 1.25 -1.99 14.34
N THR A 40 1.76 -3.19 14.60
CA THR A 40 1.89 -3.63 15.99
C THR A 40 3.35 -3.46 16.39
N ASP A 41 3.62 -2.58 17.36
CA ASP A 41 4.93 -2.37 17.94
C ASP A 41 4.87 -2.71 19.43
N ARG A 42 5.60 -3.75 19.84
CA ARG A 42 5.60 -4.29 21.21
C ARG A 42 4.19 -4.55 21.73
N ASP A 43 3.72 -3.69 22.62
CA ASP A 43 2.45 -3.74 23.31
C ASP A 43 1.46 -2.71 22.75
N ARG A 44 1.74 -2.05 21.62
CA ARG A 44 0.89 -1.01 21.05
C ARG A 44 0.53 -1.32 19.62
N THR A 45 -0.66 -0.89 19.22
CA THR A 45 -1.05 -0.83 17.82
C THR A 45 -1.04 0.61 17.36
N LEU A 46 -0.17 0.91 16.41
CA LEU A 46 -0.03 2.22 15.77
C LEU A 46 -0.94 2.27 14.55
N VAL A 47 -1.77 3.30 14.43
CA VAL A 47 -2.53 3.61 13.23
C VAL A 47 -1.89 4.81 12.57
N LEU A 48 -1.42 4.61 11.35
CA LEU A 48 -0.64 5.56 10.57
C LEU A 48 -1.40 5.94 9.30
N LEU A 49 -1.14 7.17 8.84
CA LEU A 49 -1.51 7.65 7.52
C LEU A 49 -0.22 7.81 6.72
N ARG A 50 -0.09 7.09 5.60
CA ARG A 50 1.12 7.02 4.78
C ARG A 50 0.88 7.64 3.43
N LEU A 51 1.74 8.55 3.01
CA LEU A 51 1.77 9.01 1.63
C LEU A 51 2.63 8.03 0.84
N VAL A 52 1.98 7.21 0.04
CA VAL A 52 2.65 6.20 -0.77
C VAL A 52 2.82 6.74 -2.18
N ASP A 53 4.05 6.71 -2.69
CA ASP A 53 4.32 7.06 -4.08
C ASP A 53 3.95 5.92 -5.04
N ARG A 54 4.29 6.13 -6.31
CA ARG A 54 3.97 5.21 -7.40
C ARG A 54 4.75 3.90 -7.32
N ALA A 55 5.90 3.90 -6.67
CA ALA A 55 6.76 2.74 -6.50
C ALA A 55 6.35 1.91 -5.26
N GLY A 56 5.31 2.34 -4.52
CA GLY A 56 4.98 1.76 -3.22
C GLY A 56 5.91 2.24 -2.11
N THR A 57 6.74 3.26 -2.39
CA THR A 57 7.64 3.82 -1.40
C THR A 57 6.86 4.80 -0.53
N VAL A 58 7.07 4.68 0.78
CA VAL A 58 6.50 5.62 1.74
C VAL A 58 7.31 6.91 1.68
N VAL A 59 6.65 8.00 1.30
CA VAL A 59 7.27 9.34 1.17
C VAL A 59 7.05 10.17 2.42
N ASP A 60 5.91 9.96 3.09
CA ASP A 60 5.56 10.65 4.32
C ASP A 60 4.68 9.75 5.21
N GLU A 61 4.76 9.94 6.53
CA GLU A 61 3.98 9.19 7.52
C GLU A 61 3.50 10.09 8.66
N HIS A 62 2.23 9.93 9.01
CA HIS A 62 1.62 10.63 10.14
C HIS A 62 0.99 9.64 11.09
N LEU A 63 1.39 9.70 12.37
CA LEU A 63 0.74 8.93 13.41
C LEU A 63 -0.62 9.52 13.74
N VAL A 64 -1.67 8.72 13.57
CA VAL A 64 -3.04 9.08 13.91
C VAL A 64 -3.32 8.69 15.36
N ALA A 65 -2.97 7.47 15.75
CA ALA A 65 -3.12 7.00 17.12
C ALA A 65 -2.11 5.90 17.45
N ALA A 66 -1.75 5.81 18.73
CA ALA A 66 -1.06 4.67 19.30
C ALA A 66 -1.96 4.08 20.40
N VAL A 67 -2.52 2.90 20.16
CA VAL A 67 -3.45 2.24 21.09
C VAL A 67 -2.70 1.18 21.90
N PRO A 68 -2.58 1.32 23.23
CA PRO A 68 -1.99 0.30 24.09
C PRO A 68 -2.75 -1.02 24.01
N GLY A 69 -2.01 -2.10 24.23
CA GLY A 69 -2.48 -3.45 24.05
C GLY A 69 -3.41 -3.91 25.17
N ASP A 70 -3.24 -3.30 26.33
CA ASP A 70 -4.00 -3.43 27.57
C ASP A 70 -5.06 -2.34 27.74
N ALA A 71 -5.26 -1.48 26.72
CA ALA A 71 -6.25 -0.42 26.80
C ALA A 71 -7.66 -0.97 27.05
N TYR A 72 -8.35 -0.39 28.03
CA TYR A 72 -9.79 -0.62 28.21
C TYR A 72 -10.52 -0.21 26.93
N ASP A 73 -11.42 -1.06 26.43
CA ASP A 73 -12.11 -0.90 25.15
C ASP A 73 -11.19 -0.73 23.92
N ARG A 74 -10.03 -1.40 23.90
CA ARG A 74 -9.04 -1.37 22.80
C ARG A 74 -9.66 -1.46 21.40
N GLN A 75 -10.62 -2.36 21.19
CA GLN A 75 -11.26 -2.54 19.88
C GLN A 75 -11.95 -1.25 19.40
N ARG A 76 -12.62 -0.53 20.31
CA ARG A 76 -13.29 0.73 20.00
C ARG A 76 -12.28 1.81 19.65
N HIS A 77 -11.18 1.90 20.39
CA HIS A 77 -10.11 2.87 20.11
C HIS A 77 -9.44 2.61 18.76
N LEU A 78 -9.20 1.35 18.41
CA LEU A 78 -8.68 0.97 17.11
C LEU A 78 -9.62 1.33 15.97
N LEU A 79 -10.91 1.00 16.13
CA LEU A 79 -11.92 1.34 15.14
C LEU A 79 -12.01 2.85 14.93
N GLN A 80 -12.07 3.62 16.02
CA GLN A 80 -12.12 5.08 15.94
C GLN A 80 -10.87 5.65 15.25
N ALA A 81 -9.69 5.17 15.60
CA ALA A 81 -8.44 5.59 14.97
C ALA A 81 -8.41 5.27 13.47
N HIS A 82 -8.94 4.11 13.06
CA HIS A 82 -9.03 3.74 11.65
C HIS A 82 -9.99 4.64 10.89
N LEU A 83 -11.19 4.88 11.42
CA LEU A 83 -12.19 5.77 10.81
C LEU A 83 -11.67 7.20 10.69
N GLU A 84 -10.94 7.68 11.69
CA GLU A 84 -10.30 8.99 11.63
C GLU A 84 -9.21 9.05 10.57
N ALA A 85 -8.35 8.02 10.50
CA ALA A 85 -7.29 7.91 9.50
C ALA A 85 -7.88 7.85 8.08
N GLU A 86 -8.90 7.03 7.85
CA GLU A 86 -9.58 6.91 6.57
C GLU A 86 -10.25 8.23 6.16
N GLY A 87 -10.96 8.88 7.10
CA GLY A 87 -11.57 10.18 6.85
C GLY A 87 -10.54 11.25 6.48
N ARG A 88 -9.36 11.24 7.13
CA ARG A 88 -8.24 12.12 6.76
C ARG A 88 -7.68 11.76 5.38
N ALA A 89 -7.44 10.47 5.10
CA ALA A 89 -6.96 9.99 3.80
C ALA A 89 -7.88 10.45 2.66
N MET A 90 -9.19 10.25 2.81
CA MET A 90 -10.21 10.67 1.83
C MET A 90 -10.16 12.18 1.59
N ARG A 91 -10.07 13.00 2.64
CA ARG A 91 -9.96 14.45 2.50
C ARG A 91 -8.66 14.86 1.82
N MET A 92 -7.52 14.29 2.17
CA MET A 92 -6.23 14.65 1.58
C MET A 92 -6.10 14.19 0.12
N ASN A 93 -6.73 13.07 -0.23
CA ASN A 93 -6.80 12.58 -1.60
C ASN A 93 -7.82 13.37 -2.44
N GLY A 94 -8.93 13.84 -1.83
CA GLY A 94 -10.01 14.56 -2.50
C GLY A 94 -9.88 16.09 -2.52
N ALA A 95 -9.06 16.69 -1.65
CA ALA A 95 -8.78 18.14 -1.64
C ALA A 95 -7.81 18.59 -2.75
N ARG A 96 -7.78 17.86 -3.87
CA ARG A 96 -6.84 18.04 -4.98
C ARG A 96 -7.53 18.15 -6.32
#